data_AF-F9VRE7-F1
#
_entry.id   AF-F9VRE7-F1
#
_cell.length_a   1.000
_cell.length_b   1.000
_cell.length_c   1.000
_cell.angle_alpha   90.00
_cell.angle_beta   90.00
_cell.angle_gamma   90.00
#
_symmetry.space_group_name_H-M   'P 1'
#
loop_
_entity.id
_entity.type
_entity.pdbx_description
1 polymer ?
#
loop_
_entity_poly.entity_id
_entity_poly.type
_entity_poly.pdbx_seq_one_letter_code
_entity_poly.pdbx_strand_id
1 'polypeptide(L)'
;MDAGIAASDVICCARLGVHSNTGNHSEAVALLKRADSGSERHLNTLLSRKNKAAYTHQDLTAAELTKMGRAAEPLLEAAKKVVAARG
;
A
#
# COMPACT_ATOMS: atom_id res chain seq x y z
N MET A 1 -8.15 2.46 3.56
CA MET A 1 -7.08 3.03 2.73
C MET A 1 -5.73 2.88 3.42
N ASP A 2 -5.56 3.52 4.57
CA ASP A 2 -4.30 3.53 5.33
C ASP A 2 -3.86 2.13 5.75
N ALA A 3 -4.81 1.21 5.99
CA ALA A 3 -4.50 -0.21 6.24
C ALA A 3 -3.65 -0.86 5.14
N GLY A 4 -3.90 -0.57 3.86
CA GLY A 4 -3.10 -1.12 2.76
C GLY A 4 -1.71 -0.49 2.64
N ILE A 5 -1.60 0.81 2.98
CA ILE A 5 -0.31 1.51 3.04
C ILE A 5 0.53 0.95 4.19
N ALA A 6 -0.04 0.86 5.39
CA ALA A 6 0.62 0.26 6.55
C ALA A 6 1.01 -1.21 6.30
N ALA A 7 0.17 -1.99 5.62
CA ALA A 7 0.52 -3.35 5.21
C ALA A 7 1.73 -3.38 4.27
N SER A 8 1.83 -2.41 3.36
CA SER A 8 2.99 -2.27 2.47
C SER A 8 4.26 -1.93 3.24
N ASP A 9 4.17 -1.05 4.24
CA ASP A 9 5.29 -0.74 5.12
C ASP A 9 5.71 -1.95 5.93
N VAL A 10 4.77 -2.75 6.45
CA VAL A 10 5.06 -4.02 7.13
C VAL A 10 5.81 -4.98 6.21
N ILE A 11 5.40 -5.12 4.95
CA ILE A 11 6.09 -5.97 3.97
C ILE A 11 7.53 -5.46 3.73
N CYS A 12 7.72 -4.16 3.55
CA CYS A 12 9.03 -3.55 3.35
C CYS A 12 9.92 -3.73 4.59
N CYS A 13 9.42 -3.42 5.78
CA CYS A 13 10.12 -3.61 7.04
C CYS A 13 10.52 -5.08 7.24
N ALA A 14 9.59 -6.00 6.99
CA ALA A 14 9.81 -7.41 7.24
C ALA A 14 10.73 -8.09 6.21
N ARG A 15 10.83 -7.60 4.97
CA ARG A 15 11.70 -8.20 3.95
C ARG A 15 13.01 -7.45 3.72
N LEU A 16 13.00 -6.13 3.84
CA LEU A 16 14.13 -5.26 3.52
C LEU A 16 14.71 -4.55 4.77
N GLY A 17 14.03 -4.58 5.92
CA GLY A 17 14.44 -3.86 7.12
C GLY A 17 14.30 -2.34 7.02
N VAL A 18 13.62 -1.84 5.98
CA VAL A 18 13.43 -0.41 5.72
C VAL A 18 11.96 -0.11 5.46
N HIS A 19 11.50 1.06 5.86
CA HIS A 19 10.19 1.59 5.47
C HIS A 19 10.33 2.68 4.42
N SER A 20 9.22 3.03 3.78
CA SER A 20 9.18 4.16 2.85
C SER A 20 8.97 5.47 3.60
N ASN A 21 9.61 6.55 3.15
CA ASN A 21 9.31 7.87 3.70
C ASN A 21 7.90 8.29 3.23
N THR A 22 7.02 8.60 4.18
CA THR A 22 5.56 8.72 3.96
C THR A 22 5.14 9.80 2.97
N GLY A 23 6.04 10.74 2.62
CA GLY A 23 5.82 11.78 1.63
C GLY A 23 6.19 11.41 0.18
N ASN A 24 6.90 10.31 -0.06
CA ASN A 24 7.40 9.96 -1.39
C ASN A 24 6.75 8.69 -1.93
N HIS A 25 5.65 8.87 -2.66
CA HIS A 25 4.87 7.76 -3.22
C HIS A 25 5.69 6.88 -4.18
N SER A 26 6.55 7.49 -5.00
CA SER A 26 7.38 6.76 -5.97
C SER A 26 8.39 5.86 -5.27
N GLU A 27 8.97 6.33 -4.18
CA GLU A 27 9.89 5.56 -3.35
C GLU A 27 9.18 4.40 -2.64
N ALA A 28 7.98 4.64 -2.10
CA ALA A 28 7.17 3.59 -1.48
C ALA A 28 6.83 2.45 -2.45
N VAL A 29 6.44 2.79 -3.69
CA VAL A 29 6.18 1.81 -4.75
C VAL A 29 7.45 1.06 -5.15
N ALA A 30 8.59 1.75 -5.26
CA ALA A 30 9.87 1.12 -5.61
C ALA A 30 10.39 0.16 -4.51
N LEU A 31 10.27 0.56 -3.24
CA LEU A 31 10.62 -0.27 -2.10
C LEU A 31 9.72 -1.51 -2.01
N LEU A 32 8.40 -1.33 -2.16
CA LEU A 32 7.47 -2.46 -2.17
C LEU A 32 7.75 -3.40 -3.34
N LYS A 33 8.06 -2.88 -4.53
CA LYS A 33 8.44 -3.71 -5.69
C LYS A 33 9.68 -4.58 -5.42
N ARG A 34 10.67 -4.02 -4.70
CA ARG A 34 11.87 -4.77 -4.27
C ARG A 34 11.54 -5.81 -3.21
N ALA A 35 10.64 -5.50 -2.29
CA ALA A 35 10.24 -6.41 -1.22
C ALA A 35 9.34 -7.54 -1.74
N ASP A 36 8.35 -7.20 -2.56
CA ASP A 36 7.30 -8.10 -3.05
C ASP A 36 6.82 -7.67 -4.45
N SER A 37 7.50 -8.18 -5.46
CA SER A 37 7.18 -7.87 -6.86
C SER A 37 5.77 -8.31 -7.23
N GLY A 38 4.99 -7.40 -7.78
CA GLY A 38 3.59 -7.56 -8.13
C GLY A 38 2.64 -6.80 -7.21
N SER A 39 3.00 -6.58 -5.95
CA SER A 39 2.17 -5.88 -4.96
C SER A 39 2.22 -4.35 -5.11
N GLU A 40 3.24 -3.81 -5.78
CA GLU A 40 3.45 -2.38 -5.97
C GLU A 40 2.30 -1.70 -6.75
N ARG A 41 1.62 -2.42 -7.64
CA ARG A 41 0.47 -1.90 -8.41
C ARG A 41 -0.71 -1.54 -7.51
N HIS A 42 -0.88 -2.31 -6.44
CA HIS A 42 -1.97 -2.13 -5.48
C HIS A 42 -1.68 -0.91 -4.62
N LEU A 43 -0.44 -0.79 -4.12
CA LEU A 43 0.00 0.39 -3.39
C LEU A 43 -0.10 1.65 -4.26
N ASN A 44 0.35 1.61 -5.51
CA ASN A 44 0.25 2.75 -6.42
C ASN A 44 -1.20 3.21 -6.62
N THR A 45 -2.15 2.27 -6.69
CA THR A 45 -3.58 2.57 -6.76
C THR A 45 -4.07 3.31 -5.50
N LEU A 46 -3.67 2.86 -4.31
CA LEU A 46 -4.02 3.50 -3.05
C LEU A 46 -3.42 4.91 -2.94
N LEU A 47 -2.14 5.08 -3.28
CA LEU A 47 -1.43 6.37 -3.19
C LEU A 47 -1.96 7.39 -4.21
N SER A 48 -2.30 6.96 -5.42
CA SER A 48 -2.93 7.82 -6.42
C SER A 48 -4.28 8.37 -5.93
N ARG A 49 -5.04 7.56 -5.18
CA ARG A 49 -6.30 7.99 -4.55
C ARG A 49 -6.07 8.86 -3.32
N LYS A 50 -5.01 8.62 -2.55
CA LYS A 50 -4.57 9.51 -1.44
C LYS A 50 -4.40 10.91 -1.95
N ASN A 51 -3.64 11.02 -3.05
CA ASN A 51 -3.32 12.29 -3.67
C ASN A 51 -4.61 12.98 -4.11
N LYS A 52 -5.47 12.27 -4.84
CA LYS A 52 -6.74 12.84 -5.29
C LYS A 52 -7.61 13.33 -4.14
N ALA A 53 -7.76 12.56 -3.07
CA ALA A 53 -8.56 12.96 -1.91
C ALA A 53 -7.92 14.11 -1.10
N ALA A 54 -6.59 14.18 -1.05
CA ALA A 54 -5.88 15.25 -0.34
C ALA A 54 -5.92 16.59 -1.09
N TYR A 55 -5.91 16.55 -2.43
CA TYR A 55 -5.85 17.75 -3.28
C TYR A 55 -7.21 18.16 -3.86
N THR A 56 -8.17 17.24 -3.92
CA THR A 56 -9.54 17.52 -4.36
C THR A 56 -10.44 17.26 -3.17
N HIS A 57 -11.10 18.30 -2.65
CA HIS A 57 -12.18 18.19 -1.65
C HIS A 57 -13.44 17.51 -2.23
N GLN A 58 -13.27 16.53 -3.10
CA GLN A 58 -14.34 15.66 -3.59
C GLN A 58 -14.46 14.47 -2.66
N ASP A 59 -15.68 14.21 -2.22
CA ASP A 59 -16.02 12.98 -1.51
C ASP A 59 -15.69 11.75 -2.36
N LEU A 60 -15.08 10.76 -1.72
CA LEU A 60 -14.81 9.46 -2.33
C LEU A 60 -16.13 8.77 -2.64
N THR A 61 -16.37 8.45 -3.91
CA THR A 61 -17.57 7.70 -4.31
C THR A 61 -17.51 6.25 -3.80
N ALA A 62 -18.67 5.59 -3.66
CA ALA A 62 -18.74 4.17 -3.29
C ALA A 62 -17.89 3.27 -4.20
N ALA A 63 -17.85 3.56 -5.51
CA ALA A 63 -17.03 2.84 -6.48
C ALA A 63 -15.52 3.01 -6.22
N GLU A 64 -15.08 4.21 -5.83
CA GLU A 64 -13.69 4.46 -5.45
C GLU A 64 -13.33 3.73 -4.15
N LEU A 65 -14.22 3.75 -3.15
CA LEU A 65 -14.04 2.98 -1.91
C LEU A 65 -13.92 1.48 -2.18
N THR A 66 -14.78 0.90 -3.03
CA THR A 66 -14.67 -0.51 -3.44
C THR A 66 -13.35 -0.80 -4.13
N LYS A 67 -12.91 0.07 -5.05
CA LYS A 67 -11.63 -0.09 -5.75
C LYS A 67 -10.44 -0.04 -4.78
N MET A 68 -10.50 0.84 -3.79
CA MET A 68 -9.49 0.95 -2.74
C MET A 68 -9.48 -0.29 -1.84
N GLY A 69 -10.66 -0.82 -1.48
CA GLY A 69 -10.76 -2.08 -0.74
C GLY A 69 -10.09 -3.24 -1.48
N ARG A 70 -10.41 -3.42 -2.77
CA ARG A 70 -9.83 -4.47 -3.64
C ARG A 70 -8.32 -4.34 -3.84
N ALA A 71 -7.78 -3.12 -3.75
CA ALA A 71 -6.33 -2.90 -3.78
C ALA A 71 -5.68 -3.16 -2.41
N ALA A 72 -6.35 -2.82 -1.31
CA ALA A 72 -5.80 -3.01 0.04
C ALA A 72 -5.77 -4.48 0.48
N GLU A 73 -6.77 -5.26 0.10
CA GLU A 73 -6.90 -6.68 0.47
C GLU A 73 -5.69 -7.55 0.12
N PRO A 74 -5.16 -7.56 -1.13
CA PRO A 74 -3.98 -8.36 -1.45
C PRO A 74 -2.72 -7.93 -0.69
N LEU A 75 -2.59 -6.63 -0.35
CA LEU A 75 -1.47 -6.13 0.46
C LEU A 75 -1.57 -6.62 1.91
N LEU A 76 -2.77 -6.63 2.48
CA LEU A 76 -3.02 -7.15 3.82
C LEU A 76 -2.73 -8.65 3.89
N GLU A 77 -3.17 -9.42 2.90
CA GLU A 77 -2.89 -10.86 2.83
C GLU A 77 -1.39 -11.14 2.65
N ALA A 78 -0.69 -10.38 1.81
CA ALA A 78 0.75 -10.48 1.67
C ALA A 78 1.48 -10.15 2.99
N ALA A 79 1.08 -9.08 3.68
CA ALA A 79 1.64 -8.70 4.97
C ALA A 79 1.42 -9.78 6.03
N LYS A 80 0.21 -10.34 6.14
CA LYS A 80 -0.09 -11.46 7.06
C LYS A 80 0.83 -12.66 6.80
N LYS A 81 1.00 -13.06 5.54
CA LYS A 81 1.89 -14.18 5.16
C LYS A 81 3.34 -13.90 5.55
N VAL A 82 3.81 -12.68 5.29
CA VAL A 82 5.19 -12.27 5.62
C VAL A 82 5.42 -12.25 7.13
N VAL A 83 4.45 -11.78 7.92
CA VAL A 83 4.55 -11.78 9.39
C VAL A 83 4.48 -13.21 9.94
N ALA A 84 3.56 -14.05 9.44
CA ALA A 84 3.43 -15.44 9.85
C ALA A 84 4.69 -16.27 9.55
N ALA A 85 5.42 -15.97 8.47
CA ALA A 85 6.66 -16.64 8.12
C ALA A 85 7.87 -16.24 9.00
N ARG A 86 7.72 -15.24 9.89
CA ARG A 86 8.77 -14.76 10.80
C ARG A 86 8.63 -15.26 12.24
N GLY A 87 7.49 -15.89 12.58
CA GLY A 87 7.25 -16.55 13.87
C GLY A 87 7.54 -18.04 13.79
#